data_AF-B7MGU6-F1
#
_entry.id   AF-B7MGU6-F1
#
_cell.length_a   1.000
_cell.length_b   1.000
_cell.length_c   1.000
_cell.angle_alpha   90.00
_cell.angle_beta   90.00
_cell.angle_gamma   90.00
#
_symmetry.space_group_name_H-M   'P 1'
#
loop_
_entity.id
_entity.type
_entity.pdbx_description
1 polymer ?
#
loop_
_entity_poly.entity_id
_entity_poly.type
_entity_poly.pdbx_seq_one_letter_code
_entity_poly.pdbx_strand_id
1 'polypeptide(L)'
;MTQYSSLLRGLAAGSAFLFLFAPTAFAAEQTVEAPSVDARAWILMDYASGKVLAEGNADEKLDPASLTKIMTSYVVGQALKADKIKLTDMVTVGKDAWATGNPALRGSSVMFLKPGDQVSVADLNKGVIIQSGNDACIALADYVAGSQESFIGLMNGYAKKLGLTNTTFQTVHGLDAPGQFSTARDMALLGKALIHDVPEEYAIHKEKEFTFNKIRQPNRNRLLWSSNLNVDGMKTGTTAGAGYNLVASATQGDMRLISVVLGAKTDRIRFNESEKLLTWGFRFFETVTPIKPDATFVTQRVWFGDKSEVNLGAGEAGSVTIPRGQLKNLKASYTLMEPQLTAPLKKGQVVGTIDFQLNGKSIEQRPLIVMENVEEGGFFGRMWDFVMMKFHQWFGSWFS
;
A
#
# COMPACT_ATOMS: atom_id res chain seq x y z
N MET A 1 -67.56 -19.14 -80.39
CA MET A 1 -67.37 -17.68 -80.32
C MET A 1 -66.36 -17.41 -79.21
N THR A 2 -65.08 -17.32 -79.59
CA THR A 2 -64.24 -16.10 -79.60
C THR A 2 -63.79 -15.69 -78.17
N GLN A 3 -62.60 -16.07 -77.66
CA GLN A 3 -61.20 -15.62 -77.91
C GLN A 3 -60.73 -14.48 -76.96
N TYR A 4 -59.50 -14.67 -76.41
CA TYR A 4 -58.57 -13.69 -75.77
C TYR A 4 -58.94 -13.12 -74.38
N SER A 5 -58.04 -12.82 -73.44
CA SER A 5 -56.57 -12.92 -73.31
C SER A 5 -56.17 -12.57 -71.86
N SER A 6 -55.04 -13.16 -71.41
CA SER A 6 -54.01 -12.59 -70.52
C SER A 6 -54.40 -11.82 -69.24
N LEU A 7 -53.87 -12.26 -68.08
CA LEU A 7 -52.83 -11.51 -67.36
C LEU A 7 -52.31 -12.31 -66.14
N LEU A 8 -51.10 -12.84 -66.31
CA LEU A 8 -50.17 -13.16 -65.23
C LEU A 8 -49.77 -11.87 -64.50
N ARG A 9 -49.91 -11.84 -63.17
CA ARG A 9 -49.06 -11.02 -62.29
C ARG A 9 -48.64 -11.88 -61.11
N GLY A 10 -47.33 -12.13 -61.04
CA GLY A 10 -46.71 -13.00 -60.05
C GLY A 10 -46.80 -12.44 -58.63
N LEU A 11 -47.11 -13.33 -57.70
CA LEU A 11 -46.87 -13.14 -56.27
C LEU A 11 -45.40 -13.46 -55.99
N ALA A 12 -44.55 -12.43 -55.97
CA ALA A 12 -43.22 -12.53 -55.39
C ALA A 12 -43.36 -12.53 -53.86
N ALA A 13 -43.16 -13.70 -53.25
CA ALA A 13 -43.07 -13.85 -51.81
C ALA A 13 -41.76 -13.20 -51.31
N GLY A 14 -41.81 -11.92 -50.97
CA GLY A 14 -40.74 -11.22 -50.29
C GLY A 14 -40.65 -11.65 -48.83
N SER A 15 -39.74 -12.57 -48.52
CA SER A 15 -39.37 -12.88 -47.14
C SER A 15 -38.53 -11.73 -46.58
N ALA A 16 -39.17 -10.78 -45.90
CA ALA A 16 -38.49 -9.72 -45.16
C ALA A 16 -37.84 -10.34 -43.91
N PHE A 17 -36.55 -10.64 -43.98
CA PHE A 17 -35.72 -10.94 -42.82
C PHE A 17 -35.61 -9.67 -41.96
N LEU A 18 -36.48 -9.58 -40.95
CA LEU A 18 -36.36 -8.60 -39.87
C LEU A 18 -35.12 -8.97 -39.05
N PHE A 19 -33.99 -8.38 -39.38
CA PHE A 19 -32.84 -8.31 -38.48
C PHE A 19 -33.26 -7.49 -37.26
N LEU A 20 -33.65 -8.18 -36.19
CA LEU A 20 -33.72 -7.64 -34.84
C LEU A 20 -32.30 -7.20 -34.47
N PHE A 21 -31.97 -5.94 -34.75
CA PHE A 21 -30.88 -5.25 -34.08
C PHE A 21 -31.27 -5.14 -32.62
N ALA A 22 -30.88 -6.14 -31.82
CA ALA A 22 -30.83 -5.98 -30.38
C ALA A 22 -29.81 -4.86 -30.12
N PRO A 23 -30.20 -3.74 -29.51
CA PRO A 23 -29.21 -2.76 -29.08
C PRO A 23 -28.31 -3.48 -28.09
N THR A 24 -27.05 -3.70 -28.47
CA THR A 24 -26.01 -4.02 -27.51
C THR A 24 -25.93 -2.81 -26.59
N ALA A 25 -26.63 -2.88 -25.46
CA ALA A 25 -26.43 -1.95 -24.38
C ALA A 25 -24.97 -2.11 -23.96
N PHE A 26 -24.11 -1.23 -24.46
CA PHE A 26 -22.81 -0.99 -23.84
C PHE A 26 -23.14 -0.59 -22.41
N ALA A 27 -22.89 -1.50 -21.47
CA ALA A 27 -22.94 -1.18 -20.06
C ALA A 27 -21.97 -0.01 -19.87
N ALA A 28 -22.53 1.19 -19.64
CA ALA A 28 -21.73 2.37 -19.38
C ALA A 28 -20.80 2.02 -18.21
N GLU A 29 -19.50 2.17 -18.45
CA GLU A 29 -18.45 1.91 -17.47
C GLU A 29 -18.79 2.75 -16.24
N GLN A 30 -19.16 2.11 -15.13
CA GLN A 30 -19.49 2.79 -13.89
C GLN A 30 -18.17 3.27 -13.28
N THR A 31 -17.63 4.35 -13.84
CA THR A 31 -16.45 5.03 -13.32
C THR A 31 -16.84 5.65 -11.99
N VAL A 32 -16.18 5.21 -10.92
CA VAL A 32 -16.41 5.80 -9.60
C VAL A 32 -15.65 7.12 -9.57
N GLU A 33 -16.37 8.23 -9.71
CA GLU A 33 -15.78 9.56 -9.67
C GLU A 33 -15.21 9.86 -8.27
N ALA A 34 -13.97 10.31 -8.24
CA ALA A 34 -13.29 10.70 -7.00
C ALA A 34 -13.92 11.99 -6.44
N PRO A 35 -14.03 12.12 -5.11
CA PRO A 35 -14.55 13.34 -4.51
C PRO A 35 -13.53 14.48 -4.67
N SER A 36 -14.01 15.71 -4.83
CA SER A 36 -13.17 16.91 -4.72
C SER A 36 -12.63 17.04 -3.29
N VAL A 37 -11.37 17.44 -3.11
CA VAL A 37 -10.68 17.55 -1.81
C VAL A 37 -10.06 18.94 -1.64
N ASP A 38 -10.33 19.63 -0.52
CA ASP A 38 -9.78 20.96 -0.20
C ASP A 38 -8.42 20.85 0.51
N ALA A 39 -7.41 20.43 -0.24
CA ALA A 39 -6.03 20.30 0.21
C ALA A 39 -5.07 20.53 -0.96
N ARG A 40 -3.77 20.68 -0.69
CA ARG A 40 -2.77 20.84 -1.75
C ARG A 40 -2.50 19.52 -2.49
N ALA A 41 -2.35 18.44 -1.72
CA ALA A 41 -2.13 17.10 -2.23
C ALA A 41 -2.84 16.06 -1.37
N TRP A 42 -3.28 14.96 -1.98
CA TRP A 42 -3.94 13.87 -1.28
C TRP A 42 -3.84 12.55 -2.04
N ILE A 43 -4.01 11.45 -1.31
CA ILE A 43 -4.14 10.10 -1.87
C ILE A 43 -5.03 9.26 -0.96
N LEU A 44 -5.77 8.32 -1.56
CA LEU A 44 -6.47 7.24 -0.89
C LEU A 44 -5.99 5.92 -1.48
N MET A 45 -5.45 5.04 -0.64
CA MET A 45 -4.86 3.77 -1.02
C MET A 45 -5.50 2.63 -0.22
N ASP A 46 -5.79 1.52 -0.89
CA ASP A 46 -6.10 0.26 -0.20
C ASP A 46 -4.82 -0.40 0.31
N TYR A 47 -4.81 -0.80 1.59
CA TYR A 47 -3.64 -1.39 2.23
C TYR A 47 -3.24 -2.73 1.61
N ALA A 48 -4.20 -3.65 1.40
CA ALA A 48 -3.90 -5.02 1.01
C ALA A 48 -3.47 -5.11 -0.46
N SER A 49 -4.21 -4.47 -1.37
CA SER A 49 -3.87 -4.46 -2.79
C SER A 49 -2.80 -3.43 -3.13
N GLY A 50 -2.67 -2.34 -2.35
CA GLY A 50 -1.84 -1.18 -2.72
C GLY A 50 -2.47 -0.32 -3.82
N LYS A 51 -3.72 -0.61 -4.23
CA LYS A 51 -4.42 0.14 -5.28
C LYS A 51 -4.68 1.57 -4.80
N VAL A 52 -4.32 2.54 -5.65
CA VAL A 52 -4.73 3.93 -5.46
C VAL A 52 -6.14 4.11 -5.99
N LEU A 53 -7.04 4.56 -5.12
CA LEU A 53 -8.47 4.74 -5.42
C LEU A 53 -8.78 6.16 -5.86
N ALA A 54 -8.08 7.14 -5.27
CA ALA A 54 -8.18 8.54 -5.63
C ALA A 54 -6.86 9.24 -5.29
N GLU A 55 -6.46 10.21 -6.10
CA GLU A 55 -5.28 11.03 -5.85
C GLU A 55 -5.42 12.42 -6.47
N GLY A 56 -4.72 13.40 -5.89
CA GLY A 56 -4.51 14.72 -6.46
C GLY A 56 -3.17 15.26 -6.00
N ASN A 57 -2.33 15.66 -6.96
CA ASN A 57 -0.94 16.10 -6.72
C ASN A 57 -0.14 15.13 -5.81
N ALA A 58 -0.40 13.82 -5.89
CA ALA A 58 0.11 12.88 -4.89
C ALA A 58 1.64 12.72 -4.88
N ASP A 59 2.31 13.16 -5.94
CA ASP A 59 3.78 13.17 -6.09
C ASP A 59 4.39 14.58 -5.95
N GLU A 60 3.59 15.60 -5.58
CA GLU A 60 4.09 16.94 -5.27
C GLU A 60 4.93 16.89 -3.97
N LYS A 61 6.16 17.41 -4.04
CA LYS A 61 7.06 17.52 -2.89
C LYS A 61 6.60 18.65 -1.97
N LEU A 62 6.19 18.28 -0.76
CA LEU A 62 5.70 19.17 0.28
C LEU A 62 6.46 18.94 1.59
N ASP A 63 6.43 19.94 2.47
CA ASP A 63 6.98 19.79 3.81
C ASP A 63 6.13 18.78 4.61
N PRO A 64 6.72 17.67 5.09
CA PRO A 64 6.00 16.66 5.86
C PRO A 64 5.62 17.13 7.26
N ALA A 65 6.28 18.15 7.81
CA ALA A 65 6.15 18.52 9.22
C ALA A 65 6.31 17.28 10.13
N SER A 66 5.51 17.18 11.20
CA SER A 66 5.52 16.03 12.12
C SER A 66 5.11 14.69 11.50
N LEU A 67 4.68 14.61 10.23
CA LEU A 67 4.53 13.32 9.56
C LEU A 67 5.87 12.58 9.42
N THR A 68 6.99 13.32 9.46
CA THR A 68 8.35 12.77 9.58
C THR A 68 8.48 11.75 10.71
N LYS A 69 7.75 11.94 11.82
CA LYS A 69 7.77 11.03 12.97
C LYS A 69 7.20 9.64 12.68
N ILE A 70 6.49 9.47 11.56
CA ILE A 70 6.11 8.13 11.09
C ILE A 70 7.37 7.33 10.73
N MET A 71 8.35 7.95 10.05
CA MET A 71 9.62 7.29 9.74
C MET A 71 10.46 7.09 11.00
N THR A 72 10.46 8.06 11.93
CA THR A 72 11.13 7.92 13.23
C THR A 72 10.60 6.71 14.00
N SER A 73 9.27 6.59 14.12
CA SER A 73 8.61 5.44 14.73
C SER A 73 8.88 4.15 13.96
N TYR A 74 8.89 4.19 12.61
CA TYR A 74 9.25 3.02 11.80
C TYR A 74 10.67 2.50 12.11
N VAL A 75 11.66 3.39 12.21
CA VAL A 75 13.04 3.00 12.56
C VAL A 75 13.12 2.43 13.98
N VAL A 76 12.45 3.05 14.95
CA VAL A 76 12.38 2.54 16.34
C VAL A 76 11.70 1.17 16.40
N GLY A 77 10.57 1.01 15.70
CA GLY A 77 9.86 -0.26 15.58
C GLY A 77 10.72 -1.37 14.96
N GLN A 78 11.54 -1.04 13.95
CA GLN A 78 12.49 -2.00 13.38
C GLN A 78 13.60 -2.38 14.36
N ALA A 79 14.10 -1.42 15.15
CA ALA A 79 15.10 -1.69 16.19
C ALA A 79 14.54 -2.59 17.31
N LEU A 80 13.29 -2.35 17.74
CA LEU A 80 12.55 -3.20 18.68
C LEU A 80 12.33 -4.61 18.11
N LYS A 81 11.82 -4.71 16.88
CA LYS A 81 11.59 -5.99 16.18
C LYS A 81 12.86 -6.83 16.01
N ALA A 82 14.01 -6.16 15.88
CA ALA A 82 15.32 -6.81 15.74
C ALA A 82 16.06 -7.03 17.07
N ASP A 83 15.36 -6.87 18.21
CA ASP A 83 15.88 -7.01 19.57
C ASP A 83 17.14 -6.16 19.85
N LYS A 84 17.28 -5.01 19.17
CA LYS A 84 18.40 -4.07 19.38
C LYS A 84 18.19 -3.18 20.61
N ILE A 85 16.93 -2.91 20.92
CA ILE A 85 16.48 -2.17 22.10
C ILE A 85 15.22 -2.86 22.63
N LYS A 86 14.85 -2.60 23.89
CA LYS A 86 13.63 -3.09 24.52
C LYS A 86 12.82 -1.94 25.07
N LEU A 87 11.49 -2.11 25.12
CA LEU A 87 10.57 -1.11 25.66
C LEU A 87 10.89 -0.70 27.11
N THR A 88 11.48 -1.62 27.88
CA THR A 88 11.87 -1.44 29.28
C THR A 88 13.23 -0.76 29.46
N ASP A 89 14.00 -0.59 28.39
CA ASP A 89 15.32 0.02 28.51
C ASP A 89 15.19 1.49 28.92
N MET A 90 16.12 1.95 29.76
CA MET A 90 16.15 3.32 30.25
C MET A 90 17.09 4.15 29.39
N VAL A 91 16.56 5.23 28.82
CA VAL A 91 17.29 6.20 28.02
C VAL A 91 17.68 7.38 28.90
N THR A 92 18.96 7.73 28.89
CA THR A 92 19.45 8.94 29.55
C THR A 92 19.21 10.13 28.62
N VAL A 93 18.43 11.11 29.07
CA VAL A 93 18.12 12.30 28.28
C VAL A 93 19.36 13.21 28.16
N GLY A 94 19.74 13.53 26.93
CA GLY A 94 20.83 14.44 26.59
C GLY A 94 20.47 15.93 26.73
N LYS A 95 21.44 16.81 26.46
CA LYS A 95 21.23 18.28 26.48
C LYS A 95 20.48 18.79 25.24
N ASP A 96 20.63 18.09 24.13
CA ASP A 96 19.95 18.30 22.84
C ASP A 96 18.45 18.04 22.89
N ALA A 97 18.01 17.05 23.67
CA ALA A 97 16.61 16.71 23.92
C ALA A 97 15.94 17.63 24.95
N TRP A 98 16.61 18.69 25.43
CA TRP A 98 16.04 19.60 26.43
C TRP A 98 15.46 20.86 25.78
N ALA A 99 14.15 21.05 25.89
CA ALA A 99 13.45 22.17 25.25
C ALA A 99 13.94 23.57 25.68
N THR A 100 14.42 23.73 26.93
CA THR A 100 14.99 25.02 27.38
C THR A 100 16.42 25.23 26.86
N GLY A 101 17.18 24.15 26.65
CA GLY A 101 18.56 24.18 26.16
C GLY A 101 18.68 24.20 24.64
N ASN A 102 17.64 23.77 23.92
CA ASN A 102 17.61 23.70 22.46
C ASN A 102 16.56 24.67 21.88
N PRO A 103 16.96 25.85 21.37
CA PRO A 103 16.04 26.86 20.86
C PRO A 103 15.13 26.38 19.73
N ALA A 104 15.54 25.37 18.96
CA ALA A 104 14.73 24.81 17.88
C ALA A 104 13.44 24.13 18.39
N LEU A 105 13.44 23.68 19.65
CA LEU A 105 12.28 23.04 20.28
C LEU A 105 11.27 24.04 20.84
N ARG A 106 11.59 25.34 20.87
CA ARG A 106 10.73 26.37 21.44
C ARG A 106 9.39 26.45 20.67
N GLY A 107 8.29 26.39 21.41
CA GLY A 107 6.94 26.43 20.82
C GLY A 107 6.50 25.13 20.14
N SER A 108 7.33 24.09 20.17
CA SER A 108 6.99 22.77 19.65
C SER A 108 6.25 21.92 20.68
N SER A 109 5.70 20.79 20.22
CA SER A 109 5.23 19.73 21.13
C SER A 109 6.43 19.06 21.80
N VAL A 110 6.40 18.94 23.12
CA VAL A 110 7.49 18.40 23.95
C VAL A 110 6.94 17.57 25.11
N MET A 111 7.69 16.57 25.56
CA MET A 111 7.45 15.81 26.80
C MET A 111 7.99 16.51 28.05
N PHE A 112 8.71 17.63 27.88
CA PHE A 112 9.39 18.38 28.95
C PHE A 112 10.53 17.60 29.62
N LEU A 113 11.28 16.86 28.80
CA LEU A 113 12.46 16.11 29.24
C LEU A 113 13.57 17.06 29.74
N LYS A 114 14.36 16.63 30.73
CA LYS A 114 15.51 17.37 31.26
C LYS A 114 16.79 16.52 31.17
N PRO A 115 17.97 17.14 30.99
CA PRO A 115 19.22 16.39 30.90
C PRO A 115 19.47 15.57 32.16
N GLY A 116 19.84 14.30 31.98
CA GLY A 116 20.07 13.34 33.06
C GLY A 116 18.84 12.54 33.50
N ASP A 117 17.63 12.93 33.09
CA ASP A 117 16.44 12.11 33.31
C ASP A 117 16.63 10.71 32.72
N GLN A 118 16.10 9.69 33.41
CA GLN A 118 16.01 8.32 32.89
C GLN A 118 14.56 8.09 32.47
N VAL A 119 14.32 7.89 31.18
CA VAL A 119 12.97 7.65 30.64
C VAL A 119 12.95 6.34 29.87
N SER A 120 11.92 5.52 30.06
CA SER A 120 11.80 4.26 29.35
C SER A 120 11.64 4.47 27.84
N VAL A 121 12.15 3.54 27.04
CA VAL A 121 11.88 3.51 25.59
C VAL A 121 10.38 3.54 25.32
N ALA A 122 9.58 2.81 26.10
CA ALA A 122 8.12 2.82 25.97
C ALA A 122 7.50 4.22 26.12
N ASP A 123 7.90 4.98 27.14
CA ASP A 123 7.35 6.32 27.40
C ASP A 123 7.81 7.31 26.34
N LEU A 124 9.09 7.28 25.95
CA LEU A 124 9.59 8.12 24.85
C LEU A 124 8.86 7.82 23.55
N ASN A 125 8.64 6.53 23.25
CA ASN A 125 7.99 6.12 22.02
C ASN A 125 6.52 6.59 21.98
N LYS A 126 5.79 6.44 23.10
CA LYS A 126 4.45 7.02 23.26
C LYS A 126 4.46 8.54 23.12
N GLY A 127 5.49 9.21 23.64
CA GLY A 127 5.71 10.63 23.45
C GLY A 127 5.83 11.06 21.99
N VAL A 128 6.58 10.30 21.19
CA VAL A 128 6.71 10.52 19.74
C VAL A 128 5.39 10.28 19.02
N ILE A 129 4.76 9.14 19.28
CA ILE A 129 3.59 8.67 18.53
C ILE A 129 2.33 9.49 18.90
N ILE A 130 2.00 9.54 20.18
CA ILE A 130 0.74 10.11 20.70
C ILE A 130 0.85 11.63 20.81
N GLN A 131 1.86 12.12 21.54
CA GLN A 131 2.02 13.54 21.83
C GLN A 131 2.76 14.30 20.71
N SER A 132 3.47 13.60 19.82
CA SER A 132 4.33 14.24 18.81
C SER A 132 5.49 15.03 19.41
N GLY A 133 6.04 14.59 20.54
CA GLY A 133 7.15 15.25 21.23
C GLY A 133 8.43 15.26 20.39
N ASN A 134 8.97 16.45 20.13
CA ASN A 134 10.22 16.62 19.38
C ASN A 134 11.45 16.22 20.20
N ASP A 135 11.44 16.53 21.51
CA ASP A 135 12.47 16.11 22.47
C ASP A 135 12.58 14.59 22.57
N ALA A 136 11.45 13.88 22.59
CA ALA A 136 11.41 12.43 22.59
C ALA A 136 12.02 11.80 21.32
N CYS A 137 11.84 12.45 20.16
CA CYS A 137 12.46 11.99 18.91
C CYS A 137 13.98 12.08 18.98
N ILE A 138 14.51 13.16 19.55
CA ILE A 138 15.95 13.38 19.72
C ILE A 138 16.52 12.31 20.66
N ALA A 139 15.93 12.16 21.85
CA ALA A 139 16.40 11.19 22.84
C ALA A 139 16.40 9.74 22.30
N LEU A 140 15.34 9.34 21.58
CA LEU A 140 15.30 8.01 20.95
C LEU A 140 16.30 7.89 19.80
N ALA A 141 16.49 8.93 19.00
CA ALA A 141 17.45 8.91 17.90
C ALA A 141 18.89 8.70 18.40
N ASP A 142 19.27 9.43 19.44
CA ASP A 142 20.60 9.30 20.05
C ASP A 142 20.77 7.93 20.70
N TYR A 143 19.73 7.40 21.35
CA TYR A 143 19.76 6.07 21.94
C TYR A 143 19.92 4.94 20.91
N VAL A 144 19.17 5.02 19.81
CA VAL A 144 19.12 3.97 18.78
C VAL A 144 20.35 3.99 17.88
N ALA A 145 20.83 5.19 17.52
CA ALA A 145 21.82 5.36 16.46
C ALA A 145 23.09 6.09 16.89
N GLY A 146 23.19 6.51 18.15
CA GLY A 146 24.32 7.24 18.72
C GLY A 146 24.31 8.75 18.43
N SER A 147 23.62 9.19 17.38
CA SER A 147 23.38 10.60 17.08
C SER A 147 22.18 10.79 16.15
N GLN A 148 21.63 12.00 16.12
CA GLN A 148 20.57 12.39 15.18
C GLN A 148 20.99 12.19 13.71
N GLU A 149 22.22 12.53 13.33
CA GLU A 149 22.71 12.38 11.94
C GLU A 149 22.74 10.91 11.51
N SER A 150 23.23 10.03 12.38
CA SER A 150 23.24 8.59 12.16
C SER A 150 21.80 8.05 12.00
N PHE A 151 20.89 8.51 12.86
CA PHE A 151 19.48 8.15 12.78
C PHE A 151 18.82 8.62 11.48
N ILE A 152 19.08 9.86 11.04
CA ILE A 152 18.61 10.39 9.75
C ILE A 152 19.15 9.55 8.58
N GLY A 153 20.38 9.06 8.69
CA GLY A 153 20.95 8.08 7.75
C GLY A 153 20.10 6.81 7.65
N LEU A 154 19.65 6.26 8.78
CA LEU A 154 18.73 5.11 8.81
C LEU A 154 17.37 5.45 8.18
N MET A 155 16.79 6.60 8.53
CA MET A 155 15.51 7.07 7.97
C MET A 155 15.55 7.12 6.44
N ASN A 156 16.59 7.73 5.87
CA ASN A 156 16.76 7.83 4.41
C ASN A 156 17.13 6.47 3.78
N GLY A 157 17.84 5.60 4.51
CA GLY A 157 18.09 4.22 4.10
C GLY A 157 16.80 3.42 3.93
N TYR A 158 15.86 3.54 4.87
CA TYR A 158 14.55 2.93 4.76
C TYR A 158 13.68 3.59 3.70
N ALA A 159 13.73 4.92 3.54
CA ALA A 159 13.03 5.60 2.46
C ALA A 159 13.42 5.01 1.08
N LYS A 160 14.72 4.78 0.85
CA LYS A 160 15.20 4.10 -0.36
C LYS A 160 14.72 2.65 -0.46
N LYS A 161 14.80 1.88 0.63
CA LYS A 161 14.39 0.46 0.67
C LYS A 161 12.90 0.27 0.39
N LEU A 162 12.08 1.21 0.87
CA LEU A 162 10.63 1.23 0.68
C LEU A 162 10.20 1.85 -0.65
N GLY A 163 11.14 2.34 -1.47
CA GLY A 163 10.85 2.96 -2.76
C GLY A 163 10.20 4.35 -2.66
N LEU A 164 10.43 5.09 -1.56
CA LEU A 164 9.94 6.46 -1.36
C LEU A 164 10.78 7.45 -2.17
N THR A 165 10.55 7.46 -3.48
CA THR A 165 11.41 8.16 -4.46
C THR A 165 11.39 9.69 -4.35
N ASN A 166 10.40 10.27 -3.69
CA ASN A 166 10.22 11.71 -3.52
C ASN A 166 10.25 12.11 -2.03
N THR A 167 11.03 11.40 -1.23
CA THR A 167 11.17 11.65 0.21
C THR A 167 12.63 11.79 0.61
N THR A 168 12.92 12.82 1.42
CA THR A 168 14.22 12.98 2.08
C THR A 168 14.00 13.63 3.44
N PHE A 169 14.57 13.02 4.47
CA PHE A 169 14.52 13.53 5.84
C PHE A 169 15.82 14.24 6.20
N GLN A 170 15.69 15.38 6.89
CA GLN A 170 16.82 16.17 7.41
C GLN A 170 16.77 16.32 8.92
N THR A 171 15.68 15.89 9.55
CA THR A 171 15.48 15.95 10.99
C THR A 171 14.75 14.70 11.46
N VAL A 172 14.91 14.35 12.74
CA VAL A 172 14.25 13.21 13.37
C VAL A 172 12.80 13.50 13.80
N HIS A 173 12.40 14.78 13.75
CA HIS A 173 11.10 15.23 14.25
C HIS A 173 10.26 15.95 13.19
N GLY A 174 10.84 16.40 12.09
CA GLY A 174 10.12 17.14 11.06
C GLY A 174 9.86 18.60 11.41
N LEU A 175 10.82 19.25 12.08
CA LEU A 175 10.85 20.72 12.09
C LEU A 175 11.35 21.17 10.70
N ASP A 176 11.02 22.41 10.33
CA ASP A 176 11.41 22.98 9.04
C ASP A 176 12.93 22.90 8.87
N ALA A 177 13.35 22.25 7.78
CA ALA A 177 14.75 22.08 7.43
C ALA A 177 14.90 22.13 5.91
N PRO A 178 15.86 22.92 5.38
CA PRO A 178 16.12 22.95 3.94
C PRO A 178 16.41 21.56 3.38
N GLY A 179 15.75 21.18 2.30
CA GLY A 179 15.94 19.87 1.66
C GLY A 179 15.19 18.71 2.33
N GLN A 180 14.31 18.99 3.30
CA GLN A 180 13.35 18.01 3.82
C GLN A 180 12.03 18.10 3.06
N PHE A 181 11.58 16.98 2.52
CA PHE A 181 10.30 16.89 1.81
C PHE A 181 9.80 15.45 1.75
N SER A 182 8.51 15.30 1.47
CA SER A 182 7.85 14.03 1.14
C SER A 182 6.67 14.32 0.21
N THR A 183 5.95 13.27 -0.21
CA THR A 183 4.71 13.38 -0.99
C THR A 183 3.56 12.67 -0.30
N ALA A 184 2.33 12.85 -0.80
CA ALA A 184 1.17 12.13 -0.29
C ALA A 184 1.31 10.62 -0.56
N ARG A 185 1.80 10.25 -1.76
CA ARG A 185 2.04 8.85 -2.15
C ARG A 185 3.08 8.19 -1.25
N ASP A 186 4.23 8.84 -1.04
CA ASP A 186 5.30 8.28 -0.21
C ASP A 186 4.87 8.15 1.25
N MET A 187 4.07 9.09 1.77
CA MET A 187 3.50 8.99 3.12
C MET A 187 2.47 7.86 3.24
N ALA A 188 1.70 7.56 2.19
CA ALA A 188 0.79 6.42 2.17
C ALA A 188 1.58 5.09 2.15
N LEU A 189 2.64 5.00 1.35
CA LEU A 189 3.54 3.84 1.29
C LEU A 189 4.25 3.62 2.63
N LEU A 190 4.76 4.68 3.25
CA LEU A 190 5.36 4.61 4.58
C LEU A 190 4.33 4.19 5.63
N GLY A 191 3.10 4.70 5.54
CA GLY A 191 2.01 4.29 6.41
C GLY A 191 1.68 2.80 6.25
N LYS A 192 1.62 2.30 5.00
CA LYS A 192 1.45 0.87 4.70
C LYS A 192 2.58 0.03 5.28
N ALA A 193 3.83 0.47 5.13
CA ALA A 193 5.00 -0.21 5.67
C ALA A 193 4.98 -0.27 7.20
N LEU A 194 4.60 0.82 7.89
CA LEU A 194 4.48 0.82 9.36
C LEU A 194 3.47 -0.22 9.85
N ILE A 195 2.30 -0.28 9.19
CA ILE A 195 1.23 -1.23 9.53
C ILE A 195 1.68 -2.68 9.30
N HIS A 196 2.39 -2.92 8.19
CA HIS A 196 2.80 -4.26 7.77
C HIS A 196 4.04 -4.77 8.51
N ASP A 197 5.12 -3.98 8.55
CA ASP A 197 6.43 -4.44 8.95
C ASP A 197 6.63 -4.42 10.47
N VAL A 198 6.02 -3.46 11.16
CA VAL A 198 6.17 -3.22 12.60
C VAL A 198 4.81 -3.04 13.28
N PRO A 199 3.92 -4.07 13.23
CA PRO A 199 2.56 -3.95 13.71
C PRO A 199 2.43 -3.62 15.21
N GLU A 200 3.40 -4.04 16.03
CA GLU A 200 3.47 -3.68 17.46
C GLU A 200 3.68 -2.18 17.67
N GLU A 201 4.55 -1.57 16.85
CA GLU A 201 4.80 -0.12 16.84
C GLU A 201 3.55 0.64 16.34
N TYR A 202 2.91 0.12 15.29
CA TYR A 202 1.68 0.68 14.77
C TYR A 202 0.54 0.65 15.80
N ALA A 203 0.44 -0.42 16.61
CA ALA A 203 -0.63 -0.56 17.60
C ALA A 203 -0.70 0.60 18.62
N ILE A 204 0.41 1.27 18.89
CA ILE A 204 0.48 2.43 19.80
C ILE A 204 -0.27 3.64 19.21
N HIS A 205 -0.38 3.75 17.88
CA HIS A 205 -0.97 4.92 17.21
C HIS A 205 -2.47 5.12 17.49
N LYS A 206 -3.17 4.05 17.92
CA LYS A 206 -4.58 4.11 18.30
C LYS A 206 -4.82 4.45 19.77
N GLU A 207 -3.76 4.47 20.60
CA GLU A 207 -3.89 4.90 21.99
C GLU A 207 -4.35 6.36 22.04
N LYS A 208 -5.48 6.59 22.70
CA LYS A 208 -6.15 7.91 22.72
C LYS A 208 -5.48 8.91 23.65
N GLU A 209 -4.75 8.43 24.64
CA GLU A 209 -4.03 9.25 25.58
C GLU A 209 -2.88 8.48 26.21
N PHE A 210 -1.94 9.22 26.78
CA PHE A 210 -0.81 8.70 27.53
C PHE A 210 -0.49 9.64 28.68
N THR A 211 -0.07 9.10 29.82
CA THR A 211 0.29 9.91 31.00
C THR A 211 1.78 9.84 31.25
N PHE A 212 2.44 11.01 31.24
CA PHE A 212 3.86 11.16 31.55
C PHE A 212 4.05 12.25 32.59
N ASN A 213 4.93 12.03 33.57
CA ASN A 213 5.17 13.00 34.65
C ASN A 213 3.87 13.50 35.31
N LYS A 214 2.91 12.59 35.51
CA LYS A 214 1.57 12.86 36.07
C LYS A 214 0.67 13.78 35.21
N ILE A 215 1.09 14.10 33.98
CA ILE A 215 0.34 14.91 33.03
C ILE A 215 -0.20 14.00 31.93
N ARG A 216 -1.52 14.03 31.76
CA ARG A 216 -2.22 13.27 30.72
C ARG A 216 -2.20 14.05 29.42
N GLN A 217 -1.77 13.40 28.35
CA GLN A 217 -1.57 13.98 27.03
C GLN A 217 -2.47 13.24 26.03
N PRO A 218 -3.42 13.92 25.37
CA PRO A 218 -4.26 13.28 24.37
C PRO A 218 -3.50 13.03 23.07
N ASN A 219 -3.91 12.01 22.34
CA ASN A 219 -3.48 11.81 20.97
C ASN A 219 -3.96 12.96 20.09
N ARG A 220 -3.06 13.50 19.26
CA ARG A 220 -3.38 14.62 18.37
C ARG A 220 -4.25 14.23 17.19
N ASN A 221 -4.35 12.93 16.87
CA ASN A 221 -5.23 12.46 15.80
C ASN A 221 -6.69 12.38 16.27
N ARG A 222 -7.45 13.44 16.01
CA ARG A 222 -8.86 13.53 16.39
C ARG A 222 -9.76 12.50 15.72
N LEU A 223 -9.37 11.91 14.59
CA LEU A 223 -10.17 10.88 13.94
C LEU A 223 -10.27 9.58 14.74
N LEU A 224 -9.39 9.35 15.73
CA LEU A 224 -9.55 8.23 16.68
C LEU A 224 -10.84 8.31 17.50
N TRP A 225 -11.49 9.48 17.54
CA TRP A 225 -12.79 9.70 18.18
C TRP A 225 -13.95 9.78 17.18
N SER A 226 -13.71 9.51 15.89
CA SER A 226 -14.83 9.40 14.93
C SER A 226 -15.74 8.24 15.34
N SER A 227 -17.05 8.47 15.30
CA SER A 227 -18.08 7.44 15.45
C SER A 227 -18.53 6.86 14.10
N ASN A 228 -18.09 7.45 12.98
CA ASN A 228 -18.45 7.02 11.63
C ASN A 228 -17.45 6.00 11.05
N LEU A 229 -16.21 6.04 11.51
CA LEU A 229 -15.10 5.23 10.99
C LEU A 229 -14.34 4.56 12.13
N ASN A 230 -13.91 3.31 11.92
CA ASN A 230 -12.97 2.65 12.81
C ASN A 230 -11.53 3.05 12.47
N VAL A 231 -11.10 4.21 12.97
CA VAL A 231 -9.77 4.79 12.73
C VAL A 231 -8.81 4.35 13.83
N ASP A 232 -7.63 3.86 13.43
CA ASP A 232 -6.59 3.38 14.34
C ASP A 232 -5.20 3.98 14.07
N GLY A 233 -5.12 4.99 13.21
CA GLY A 233 -3.89 5.75 12.99
C GLY A 233 -4.09 6.96 12.06
N MET A 234 -3.05 7.74 11.76
CA MET A 234 -1.66 7.55 12.19
C MET A 234 -1.07 8.84 12.78
N LYS A 235 -0.88 9.89 11.99
CA LYS A 235 -0.14 11.08 12.45
C LYS A 235 -0.67 12.38 11.86
N THR A 236 -0.72 13.41 12.68
CA THR A 236 -0.95 14.79 12.27
C THR A 236 0.38 15.54 12.13
N GLY A 237 0.41 16.55 11.24
CA GLY A 237 1.55 17.44 11.08
C GLY A 237 1.12 18.88 10.81
N THR A 238 1.81 19.84 11.42
CA THR A 238 1.59 21.28 11.19
C THR A 238 2.90 22.03 11.37
N THR A 239 3.26 22.84 10.37
CA THR A 239 4.30 23.88 10.41
C THR A 239 3.76 25.11 9.69
N ALA A 240 4.46 26.24 9.79
CA ALA A 240 4.07 27.45 9.07
C ALA A 240 4.11 27.26 7.55
N GLY A 241 5.06 26.44 7.04
CA GLY A 241 5.23 26.15 5.62
C GLY A 241 4.39 24.98 5.07
N ALA A 242 3.98 24.03 5.92
CA ALA A 242 3.27 22.82 5.48
C ALA A 242 1.74 22.91 5.46
N GLY A 243 1.14 23.88 6.15
CA GLY A 243 -0.30 23.86 6.45
C GLY A 243 -0.67 22.71 7.40
N TYR A 244 -1.86 22.11 7.23
CA TYR A 244 -2.32 21.00 8.07
C TYR A 244 -2.30 19.67 7.29
N ASN A 245 -1.49 18.72 7.77
CA ASN A 245 -1.28 17.40 7.18
C ASN A 245 -1.87 16.23 8.01
N LEU A 246 -2.45 15.21 7.39
CA LEU A 246 -2.88 13.96 8.04
C LEU A 246 -2.43 12.76 7.24
N VAL A 247 -1.88 11.76 7.92
CA VAL A 247 -1.94 10.37 7.48
C VAL A 247 -2.92 9.65 8.40
N ALA A 248 -3.99 9.09 7.84
CA ALA A 248 -4.99 8.32 8.57
C ALA A 248 -5.16 6.93 7.98
N SER A 249 -5.50 5.97 8.82
CA SER A 249 -5.93 4.64 8.38
C SER A 249 -7.16 4.21 9.15
N ALA A 250 -8.06 3.51 8.46
CA ALA A 250 -9.30 3.02 9.01
C ALA A 250 -9.60 1.63 8.45
N THR A 251 -10.51 0.93 9.11
CA THR A 251 -10.94 -0.42 8.72
C THR A 251 -12.46 -0.56 8.65
N GLN A 252 -12.92 -1.46 7.79
CA GLN A 252 -14.29 -1.96 7.76
C GLN A 252 -14.27 -3.44 7.39
N GLY A 253 -14.50 -4.32 8.37
CA GLY A 253 -14.19 -5.75 8.23
C GLY A 253 -12.70 -5.93 7.94
N ASP A 254 -12.37 -6.74 6.94
CA ASP A 254 -10.98 -7.00 6.52
C ASP A 254 -10.41 -5.91 5.61
N MET A 255 -11.24 -5.00 5.11
CA MET A 255 -10.78 -3.91 4.24
C MET A 255 -10.14 -2.81 5.08
N ARG A 256 -8.93 -2.41 4.69
CA ARG A 256 -8.18 -1.30 5.30
C ARG A 256 -7.82 -0.26 4.24
N LEU A 257 -8.15 0.99 4.55
CA LEU A 257 -7.77 2.14 3.72
C LEU A 257 -6.75 3.02 4.43
N ILE A 258 -5.91 3.69 3.65
CA ILE A 258 -4.94 4.68 4.08
C ILE A 258 -5.21 5.95 3.29
N SER A 259 -5.51 7.05 3.98
CA SER A 259 -5.67 8.38 3.39
C SER A 259 -4.54 9.28 3.82
N VAL A 260 -4.00 10.06 2.87
CA VAL A 260 -3.09 11.16 3.17
C VAL A 260 -3.67 12.45 2.62
N VAL A 261 -3.65 13.50 3.43
CA VAL A 261 -4.08 14.86 3.07
C VAL A 261 -2.98 15.81 3.51
N LEU A 262 -2.42 16.60 2.58
CA LEU A 262 -1.32 17.53 2.81
C LEU A 262 -1.74 18.97 2.46
N GLY A 263 -1.30 19.93 3.27
CA GLY A 263 -1.51 21.35 2.99
C GLY A 263 -2.97 21.80 3.08
N ALA A 264 -3.79 21.19 3.92
CA ALA A 264 -5.11 21.73 4.22
C ALA A 264 -5.00 23.10 4.91
N LYS A 265 -5.92 24.01 4.61
CA LYS A 265 -5.87 25.41 5.10
C LYS A 265 -6.13 25.55 6.60
N THR A 266 -6.89 24.63 7.20
CA THR A 266 -7.23 24.66 8.63
C THR A 266 -7.21 23.27 9.23
N ASP A 267 -7.04 23.19 10.56
CA ASP A 267 -7.07 21.92 11.29
C ASP A 267 -8.36 21.13 11.05
N ARG A 268 -9.51 21.82 11.03
CA ARG A 268 -10.82 21.20 10.76
C ARG A 268 -10.87 20.57 9.38
N ILE A 269 -10.36 21.26 8.35
CA ILE A 269 -10.39 20.77 6.96
C ILE A 269 -9.57 19.47 6.85
N ARG A 270 -8.36 19.44 7.41
CA ARG A 270 -7.48 18.26 7.39
C ARG A 270 -8.20 16.97 7.86
N PHE A 271 -8.99 17.06 8.92
CA PHE A 271 -9.76 15.91 9.44
C PHE A 271 -11.00 15.60 8.59
N ASN A 272 -11.81 16.61 8.26
CA ASN A 272 -13.04 16.41 7.47
C ASN A 272 -12.75 15.82 6.08
N GLU A 273 -11.70 16.30 5.42
CA GLU A 273 -11.32 15.84 4.09
C GLU A 273 -10.80 14.40 4.09
N SER A 274 -10.07 14.01 5.15
CA SER A 274 -9.61 12.63 5.33
C SER A 274 -10.78 11.69 5.64
N GLU A 275 -11.71 12.09 6.50
CA GLU A 275 -12.93 11.32 6.79
C GLU A 275 -13.81 11.15 5.55
N LYS A 276 -13.93 12.19 4.72
CA LYS A 276 -14.63 12.14 3.43
C LYS A 276 -13.99 11.12 2.48
N LEU A 277 -12.67 11.15 2.31
CA LEU A 277 -11.95 10.19 1.46
C LEU A 277 -12.13 8.75 1.93
N LEU A 278 -11.91 8.48 3.21
CA LEU A 278 -12.06 7.14 3.79
C LEU A 278 -13.50 6.62 3.64
N THR A 279 -14.49 7.46 3.97
CA THR A 279 -15.91 7.11 3.83
C THR A 279 -16.30 6.83 2.39
N TRP A 280 -15.80 7.61 1.44
CA TRP A 280 -16.02 7.38 0.01
C TRP A 280 -15.41 6.04 -0.43
N GLY A 281 -14.17 5.75 -0.02
CA GLY A 281 -13.50 4.49 -0.36
C GLY A 281 -14.28 3.27 0.10
N PHE A 282 -14.69 3.23 1.38
CA PHE A 282 -15.49 2.12 1.90
C PHE A 282 -16.90 2.02 1.30
N ARG A 283 -17.47 3.14 0.83
CA ARG A 283 -18.79 3.15 0.21
C ARG A 283 -18.74 2.50 -1.18
N PHE A 284 -17.76 2.86 -1.99
CA PHE A 284 -17.74 2.55 -3.42
C PHE A 284 -16.82 1.41 -3.81
N PHE A 285 -15.91 0.97 -2.94
CA PHE A 285 -14.97 -0.10 -3.24
C PHE A 285 -15.09 -1.25 -2.24
N GLU A 286 -14.63 -2.41 -2.68
CA GLU A 286 -14.39 -3.57 -1.84
C GLU A 286 -13.04 -4.20 -2.23
N THR A 287 -12.34 -4.73 -1.25
CA THR A 287 -11.09 -5.46 -1.46
C THR A 287 -11.34 -6.95 -1.33
N VAL A 288 -10.94 -7.69 -2.35
CA VAL A 288 -11.13 -9.12 -2.47
C VAL A 288 -9.78 -9.80 -2.66
N THR A 289 -9.65 -11.03 -2.18
CA THR A 289 -8.43 -11.84 -2.35
C THR A 289 -8.76 -13.10 -3.15
N PRO A 290 -8.87 -13.00 -4.51
CA PRO A 290 -9.17 -14.15 -5.35
C PRO A 290 -8.14 -15.27 -5.24
N ILE A 291 -6.87 -14.92 -4.96
CA ILE A 291 -5.77 -15.87 -4.80
C ILE A 291 -5.16 -15.64 -3.41
N LYS A 292 -5.35 -16.59 -2.50
CA LYS A 292 -4.80 -16.50 -1.13
C LYS A 292 -3.27 -16.66 -1.14
N PRO A 293 -2.55 -16.17 -0.11
CA PRO A 293 -1.08 -16.21 -0.08
C PRO A 293 -0.45 -17.57 -0.36
N ASP A 294 -0.96 -18.64 0.26
CA ASP A 294 -0.45 -20.00 0.09
C ASP A 294 -1.22 -20.83 -0.98
N ALA A 295 -2.16 -20.20 -1.70
CA ALA A 295 -2.95 -20.92 -2.69
C ALA A 295 -2.18 -21.10 -4.01
N THR A 296 -2.27 -22.29 -4.57
CA THR A 296 -1.88 -22.52 -5.96
C THR A 296 -2.94 -21.94 -6.88
N PHE A 297 -2.54 -21.01 -7.75
CA PHE A 297 -3.40 -20.46 -8.79
C PHE A 297 -3.42 -21.36 -10.03
N VAL A 298 -2.25 -21.86 -10.43
CA VAL A 298 -2.09 -22.75 -11.59
C VAL A 298 -0.85 -23.63 -11.42
N THR A 299 -0.89 -24.84 -11.97
CA THR A 299 0.29 -25.71 -12.11
C THR A 299 0.86 -25.60 -13.52
N GLN A 300 2.19 -25.67 -13.65
CA GLN A 300 2.88 -25.69 -14.93
C GLN A 300 3.94 -26.78 -14.97
N ARG A 301 4.14 -27.37 -16.15
CA ARG A 301 5.22 -28.34 -16.39
C ARG A 301 6.58 -27.67 -16.21
N VAL A 302 7.49 -28.37 -15.52
CA VAL A 302 8.90 -28.00 -15.42
C VAL A 302 9.74 -29.06 -16.10
N TRP A 303 10.74 -28.62 -16.84
CA TRP A 303 11.73 -29.48 -17.47
C TRP A 303 13.00 -29.56 -16.63
N PHE A 304 13.64 -30.73 -16.67
CA PHE A 304 14.92 -31.00 -16.03
C PHE A 304 14.89 -30.91 -14.49
N GLY A 305 13.70 -30.93 -13.88
CA GLY A 305 13.52 -30.82 -12.44
C GLY A 305 13.47 -32.17 -11.72
N ASP A 306 13.63 -32.12 -10.40
CA ASP A 306 13.30 -33.23 -9.49
C ASP A 306 11.78 -33.45 -9.37
N LYS A 307 10.99 -32.47 -9.80
CA LYS A 307 9.54 -32.50 -9.97
C LYS A 307 9.16 -32.22 -11.43
N SER A 308 8.10 -32.87 -11.91
CA SER A 308 7.58 -32.68 -13.27
C SER A 308 6.71 -31.43 -13.44
N GLU A 309 6.20 -30.89 -12.34
CA GLU A 309 5.34 -29.70 -12.31
C GLU A 309 5.70 -28.81 -11.12
N VAL A 310 5.32 -27.53 -11.21
CA VAL A 310 5.48 -26.54 -10.14
C VAL A 310 4.18 -25.80 -9.89
N ASN A 311 3.87 -25.59 -8.61
CA ASN A 311 2.77 -24.74 -8.18
C ASN A 311 3.14 -23.26 -8.36
N LEU A 312 2.30 -22.52 -9.08
CA LEU A 312 2.42 -21.07 -9.28
C LEU A 312 1.27 -20.33 -8.61
N GLY A 313 1.53 -19.15 -8.07
CA GLY A 313 0.54 -18.36 -7.32
C GLY A 313 0.88 -16.88 -7.28
N ALA A 314 0.13 -16.13 -6.48
CA ALA A 314 0.31 -14.69 -6.31
C ALA A 314 1.15 -14.32 -5.06
N GLY A 315 1.40 -15.29 -4.17
CA GLY A 315 1.91 -15.00 -2.83
C GLY A 315 1.04 -13.95 -2.12
N GLU A 316 1.68 -13.05 -1.37
CA GLU A 316 1.01 -11.94 -0.68
C GLU A 316 0.31 -10.93 -1.62
N ALA A 317 0.56 -11.00 -2.93
CA ALA A 317 0.08 -10.00 -3.89
C ALA A 317 -1.26 -10.35 -4.54
N GLY A 318 -2.00 -11.33 -4.02
CA GLY A 318 -3.26 -11.82 -4.59
C GLY A 318 -4.51 -11.01 -4.28
N SER A 319 -4.40 -9.87 -3.59
CA SER A 319 -5.52 -8.97 -3.29
C SER A 319 -5.71 -7.88 -4.36
N VAL A 320 -6.99 -7.62 -4.68
CA VAL A 320 -7.43 -6.66 -5.71
C VAL A 320 -8.55 -5.80 -5.12
N THR A 321 -8.53 -4.50 -5.41
CA THR A 321 -9.63 -3.59 -5.02
C THR A 321 -10.46 -3.20 -6.23
N ILE A 322 -11.76 -3.42 -6.14
CA ILE A 322 -12.73 -3.22 -7.24
C ILE A 322 -13.91 -2.37 -6.79
N PRO A 323 -14.68 -1.77 -7.72
CA PRO A 323 -15.95 -1.16 -7.38
C PRO A 323 -16.87 -2.18 -6.72
N ARG A 324 -17.55 -1.75 -5.67
CA ARG A 324 -18.35 -2.62 -4.81
C ARG A 324 -19.48 -3.30 -5.58
N GLY A 325 -19.65 -4.60 -5.36
CA GLY A 325 -20.67 -5.42 -6.04
C GLY A 325 -20.24 -5.96 -7.41
N GLN A 326 -18.99 -5.73 -7.82
CA GLN A 326 -18.47 -6.19 -9.12
C GLN A 326 -17.69 -7.52 -9.05
N LEU A 327 -17.59 -8.17 -7.89
CA LEU A 327 -16.84 -9.42 -7.72
C LEU A 327 -17.22 -10.51 -8.75
N LYS A 328 -18.52 -10.67 -9.06
CA LYS A 328 -19.01 -11.65 -10.05
C LYS A 328 -18.49 -11.41 -11.48
N ASN A 329 -18.01 -10.20 -11.77
CA ASN A 329 -17.49 -9.79 -13.07
C ASN A 329 -15.96 -9.83 -13.12
N LEU A 330 -15.30 -10.17 -12.02
CA LEU A 330 -13.85 -10.29 -11.91
C LEU A 330 -13.40 -11.65 -12.47
N LYS A 331 -12.41 -11.61 -13.36
CA LYS A 331 -11.73 -12.78 -13.89
C LYS A 331 -10.23 -12.65 -13.67
N ALA A 332 -9.54 -13.76 -13.50
CA ALA A 332 -8.09 -13.81 -13.44
C ALA A 332 -7.57 -14.69 -14.60
N SER A 333 -6.52 -14.22 -15.26
CA SER A 333 -5.78 -14.97 -16.28
C SER A 333 -4.28 -14.82 -16.01
N TYR A 334 -3.42 -15.54 -16.73
CA TYR A 334 -1.98 -15.38 -16.60
C TYR A 334 -1.26 -15.53 -17.93
N THR A 335 -0.05 -14.98 -17.97
CA THR A 335 0.95 -15.19 -19.02
C THR A 335 2.28 -15.58 -18.40
N LEU A 336 3.04 -16.43 -19.07
CA LEU A 336 4.42 -16.76 -18.68
C LEU A 336 5.40 -15.86 -19.43
N MET A 337 6.52 -15.51 -18.79
CA MET A 337 7.61 -14.78 -19.44
C MET A 337 8.33 -15.66 -20.48
N GLU A 338 8.43 -16.95 -20.17
CA GLU A 338 8.98 -17.96 -21.06
C GLU A 338 7.93 -19.06 -21.29
N PRO A 339 7.83 -19.61 -22.52
CA PRO A 339 6.81 -20.61 -22.84
C PRO A 339 7.03 -21.96 -22.13
N GLN A 340 8.22 -22.18 -21.57
CA GLN A 340 8.58 -23.41 -20.87
C GLN A 340 9.40 -23.05 -19.62
N LEU A 341 9.13 -23.73 -18.50
CA LEU A 341 9.89 -23.57 -17.27
C LEU A 341 10.97 -24.65 -17.19
N THR A 342 12.18 -24.28 -16.80
CA THR A 342 13.30 -25.20 -16.61
C THR A 342 13.84 -25.07 -15.19
N ALA A 343 14.20 -26.20 -14.58
CA ALA A 343 14.84 -26.21 -13.27
C ALA A 343 16.29 -25.69 -13.34
N PRO A 344 16.85 -25.14 -12.24
CA PRO A 344 16.22 -25.00 -10.92
C PRO A 344 15.27 -23.80 -10.81
N LEU A 345 14.17 -23.97 -10.07
CA LEU A 345 13.22 -22.91 -9.72
C LEU A 345 13.22 -22.67 -8.21
N LYS A 346 13.25 -21.40 -7.80
CA LYS A 346 13.23 -21.00 -6.39
C LYS A 346 11.85 -20.49 -5.98
N LYS A 347 11.40 -20.81 -4.76
CA LYS A 347 10.22 -20.18 -4.17
C LYS A 347 10.35 -18.65 -4.20
N GLY A 348 9.33 -17.97 -4.70
CA GLY A 348 9.29 -16.52 -4.90
C GLY A 348 9.85 -16.04 -6.25
N GLN A 349 10.44 -16.92 -7.07
CA GLN A 349 10.87 -16.55 -8.41
C GLN A 349 9.67 -16.15 -9.27
N VAL A 350 9.75 -14.97 -9.90
CA VAL A 350 8.74 -14.50 -10.84
C VAL A 350 8.93 -15.22 -12.17
N VAL A 351 7.86 -15.82 -12.70
CA VAL A 351 7.87 -16.57 -13.97
C VAL A 351 6.82 -16.08 -14.96
N GLY A 352 6.01 -15.10 -14.57
CA GLY A 352 4.90 -14.61 -15.37
C GLY A 352 4.16 -13.47 -14.70
N THR A 353 2.97 -13.19 -15.23
CA THR A 353 2.08 -12.15 -14.75
C THR A 353 0.66 -12.72 -14.63
N ILE A 354 -0.01 -12.43 -13.51
CA ILE A 354 -1.44 -12.61 -13.32
C ILE A 354 -2.13 -11.32 -13.75
N ASP A 355 -3.12 -11.42 -14.62
CA ASP A 355 -3.93 -10.32 -15.13
C ASP A 355 -5.36 -10.44 -14.60
N PHE A 356 -5.76 -9.49 -13.75
CA PHE A 356 -7.11 -9.39 -13.23
C PHE A 356 -7.94 -8.47 -14.13
N GLN A 357 -9.05 -8.99 -14.62
CA GLN A 357 -9.92 -8.32 -15.57
C GLN A 357 -11.31 -8.10 -14.99
N LEU A 358 -11.86 -6.91 -15.20
CA LEU A 358 -13.24 -6.58 -14.88
C LEU A 358 -13.99 -6.30 -16.18
N ASN A 359 -15.07 -7.02 -16.44
CA ASN A 359 -15.82 -6.91 -17.70
C ASN A 359 -14.94 -7.05 -18.96
N GLY A 360 -13.92 -7.90 -18.90
CA GLY A 360 -12.99 -8.17 -20.01
C GLY A 360 -11.86 -7.14 -20.19
N LYS A 361 -11.78 -6.10 -19.35
CA LYS A 361 -10.70 -5.11 -19.34
C LYS A 361 -9.76 -5.37 -18.18
N SER A 362 -8.45 -5.41 -18.44
CA SER A 362 -7.44 -5.49 -17.39
C SER A 362 -7.54 -4.28 -16.46
N ILE A 363 -7.62 -4.55 -15.15
CA ILE A 363 -7.69 -3.53 -14.09
C ILE A 363 -6.45 -3.53 -13.19
N GLU A 364 -5.75 -4.66 -13.14
CA GLU A 364 -4.66 -4.90 -12.22
C GLU A 364 -3.79 -6.08 -12.68
N GLN A 365 -2.48 -5.93 -12.57
CA GLN A 365 -1.51 -6.99 -12.85
C GLN A 365 -0.63 -7.25 -11.64
N ARG A 366 -0.26 -8.53 -11.46
CA ARG A 366 0.57 -9.00 -10.35
C ARG A 366 1.60 -10.03 -10.83
N PRO A 367 2.77 -10.14 -10.18
CA PRO A 367 3.71 -11.20 -10.51
C PRO A 367 3.10 -12.59 -10.28
N LEU A 368 3.25 -13.49 -11.25
CA LEU A 368 3.04 -14.92 -11.06
C LEU A 368 4.35 -15.52 -10.54
N ILE A 369 4.33 -16.09 -9.34
CA ILE A 369 5.52 -16.58 -8.67
C ILE A 369 5.47 -18.09 -8.43
N VAL A 370 6.66 -18.68 -8.36
CA VAL A 370 6.89 -20.07 -7.94
C VAL A 370 6.60 -20.21 -6.44
N MET A 371 5.75 -21.17 -6.05
CA MET A 371 5.31 -21.35 -4.66
C MET A 371 6.18 -22.32 -3.86
N GLU A 372 7.02 -23.10 -4.53
CA GLU A 372 7.89 -24.13 -3.95
C GLU A 372 9.19 -24.30 -4.73
N ASN A 373 10.26 -24.78 -4.09
CA ASN A 373 11.50 -25.05 -4.81
C ASN A 373 11.35 -26.28 -5.73
N VAL A 374 12.01 -26.21 -6.88
CA VAL A 374 12.24 -27.33 -7.81
C VAL A 374 13.75 -27.38 -8.06
N GLU A 375 14.39 -28.45 -7.60
CA GLU A 375 15.83 -28.65 -7.79
C GLU A 375 16.09 -29.28 -9.16
N GLU A 376 17.35 -29.31 -9.59
CA GLU A 376 17.71 -30.07 -10.79
C GLU A 376 17.44 -31.57 -10.59
N GLY A 377 16.81 -32.19 -11.59
CA GLY A 377 16.57 -33.62 -11.61
C GLY A 377 17.84 -34.44 -11.78
N GLY A 378 17.78 -35.72 -11.40
CA GLY A 378 18.87 -36.66 -11.63
C GLY A 378 19.23 -36.82 -13.12
N PHE A 379 20.45 -37.30 -13.41
CA PHE A 379 20.99 -37.41 -14.76
C PHE A 379 20.03 -38.10 -15.77
N PHE A 380 19.42 -39.22 -15.39
CA PHE A 380 18.50 -39.95 -16.25
C PHE A 380 17.18 -39.19 -16.50
N GLY A 381 16.66 -38.50 -15.49
CA GLY A 381 15.44 -37.68 -15.61
C GLY A 381 15.66 -36.53 -16.58
N ARG A 382 16.80 -35.83 -16.48
CA ARG A 382 17.14 -34.74 -17.39
C ARG A 382 17.34 -35.21 -18.83
N MET A 383 17.93 -36.39 -19.03
CA MET A 383 18.10 -36.95 -20.37
C MET A 383 16.76 -37.33 -21.01
N TRP A 384 15.84 -37.92 -20.24
CA TRP A 384 14.49 -38.22 -20.71
C TRP A 384 13.72 -36.94 -21.08
N ASP A 385 13.78 -35.93 -20.23
CA ASP A 385 13.19 -34.62 -20.49
C ASP A 385 13.76 -33.96 -21.73
N PHE A 386 15.06 -34.06 -21.98
CA PHE A 386 15.68 -33.53 -23.19
C PHE A 386 15.10 -34.18 -24.46
N VAL A 387 14.95 -35.51 -24.46
CA VAL A 387 14.35 -36.26 -25.57
C VAL A 387 12.90 -35.84 -25.77
N MET A 388 12.11 -35.76 -24.70
CA MET A 388 10.69 -35.39 -24.76
C MET A 388 10.50 -33.93 -25.21
N MET A 389 11.35 -33.01 -24.77
CA MET A 389 11.30 -31.60 -25.18
C MET A 389 11.61 -31.45 -26.67
N LYS A 390 12.62 -32.18 -27.17
CA LYS A 390 12.96 -32.21 -28.60
C LYS A 390 11.85 -32.85 -29.44
N PHE A 391 11.23 -33.92 -28.96
CA PHE A 391 10.11 -34.55 -29.64
C PHE A 391 8.91 -33.60 -29.75
N HIS A 392 8.56 -32.88 -28.67
CA HIS A 392 7.50 -31.88 -28.70
C HIS A 392 7.81 -30.69 -29.61
N GLN A 393 9.06 -30.20 -29.65
CA GLN A 393 9.47 -29.15 -30.57
C GLN A 393 9.38 -29.60 -32.05
N TRP A 394 9.73 -30.86 -32.33
CA TRP A 394 9.79 -31.38 -33.69
C TRP A 394 8.41 -31.73 -34.28
N PHE A 395 7.49 -32.25 -33.46
CA PHE A 395 6.10 -32.51 -33.87
C PHE A 395 5.21 -31.27 -33.76
N GLY A 396 5.49 -30.36 -32.82
CA GLY A 396 4.76 -29.10 -32.69
C GLY A 396 4.90 -28.19 -33.92
N SER A 397 6.03 -28.23 -34.62
CA SER A 397 6.24 -27.49 -35.88
C SER A 397 5.56 -28.12 -37.11
N TRP A 398 5.01 -29.34 -36.98
CA TRP A 398 4.32 -30.04 -38.08
C TRP A 398 2.80 -29.80 -38.07
N PHE A 399 2.26 -29.29 -36.96
CA PHE A 399 0.83 -29.05 -36.75
C PHE A 399 0.49 -27.59 -36.38
N SER A 400 1.45 -26.67 -36.52
CA SER A 400 1.25 -25.21 -36.40
C SER A 400 1.01 -24.55 -37.75
#